data_AF-A0A1M7DL97-F1
#
_entry.id   AF-A0A1M7DL97-F1
#
_cell.length_a   1.000
_cell.length_b   1.000
_cell.length_c   1.000
_cell.angle_alpha   90.00
_cell.angle_beta   90.00
_cell.angle_gamma   90.00
#
_symmetry.space_group_name_H-M   'P 1'
#
loop_
_entity.id
_entity.type
_entity.pdbx_description
1 polymer ?
#
loop_
_entity_poly.entity_id
_entity_poly.type
_entity_poly.pdbx_seq_one_letter_code
_entity_poly.pdbx_strand_id
1 'polypeptide(L)'
;MDVRFKFLVGVFVLVSGLFALDFALPEVTPELKTNAREFFDDECKGCHRWARKFAAPPMHDNAAQYESNPQELVQYLMHPTPKHPEEWPAMDITPLTEPQAKMMTAWLLYLLKNPDDQTRPK
;
A
#
# COMPACT_ATOMS: atom_id res chain seq x y z
N MET A 1 -41.65 37.66 -10.99
CA MET A 1 -40.82 36.84 -10.09
C MET A 1 -40.52 35.55 -10.82
N ASP A 2 -39.31 35.35 -11.35
CA ASP A 2 -38.76 34.00 -11.62
C ASP A 2 -37.32 34.07 -12.16
N VAL A 3 -36.44 34.72 -11.39
CA VAL A 3 -35.00 34.78 -11.70
C VAL A 3 -34.22 34.35 -10.46
N ARG A 4 -34.52 33.17 -9.91
CA ARG A 4 -33.79 32.65 -8.73
C ARG A 4 -33.54 31.14 -8.71
N PHE A 5 -33.73 30.43 -9.82
CA PHE A 5 -33.63 28.96 -9.84
C PHE A 5 -32.58 28.40 -10.83
N LYS A 6 -31.50 29.15 -11.10
CA LYS A 6 -30.42 28.68 -12.00
C LYS A 6 -29.00 28.76 -11.43
N PHE A 7 -28.83 29.21 -10.19
CA PHE A 7 -27.50 29.42 -9.60
C PHE A 7 -27.06 28.42 -8.53
N LEU A 8 -27.90 27.43 -8.18
CA LEU A 8 -27.58 26.48 -7.09
C LEU A 8 -27.07 25.11 -7.54
N VAL A 9 -27.09 24.80 -8.84
CA VAL A 9 -26.62 23.48 -9.35
C VAL A 9 -25.16 23.52 -9.81
N GLY A 10 -24.56 24.71 -9.97
CA GLY A 10 -23.20 24.87 -10.49
C GLY A 10 -22.06 24.79 -9.47
N VAL A 11 -22.35 24.81 -8.16
CA VAL A 11 -21.30 24.94 -7.11
C VAL A 11 -20.97 23.61 -6.41
N PHE A 12 -21.83 22.59 -6.52
CA PHE A 12 -21.65 21.35 -5.76
C PHE A 12 -20.81 20.26 -6.45
N VAL A 13 -20.42 20.43 -7.72
CA VAL A 13 -19.65 19.41 -8.47
C VAL A 13 -18.16 19.71 -8.52
N LEU A 14 -17.72 20.93 -8.15
CA LEU A 14 -16.32 21.35 -8.31
C LEU A 14 -15.40 21.10 -7.09
N VAL A 15 -15.93 20.68 -5.94
CA VAL A 15 -15.11 20.48 -4.72
C VAL A 15 -14.61 19.04 -4.55
N SER A 16 -15.18 18.06 -5.26
CA SER A 16 -14.79 16.64 -5.11
C SER A 16 -13.61 16.21 -5.98
N GLY A 17 -13.16 17.04 -6.94
CA GLY A 17 -12.09 16.69 -7.88
C GLY A 17 -10.67 17.11 -7.47
N LEU A 18 -10.52 17.88 -6.39
CA LEU A 18 -9.23 18.51 -6.01
C LEU A 18 -8.35 17.65 -5.08
N PHE A 19 -8.82 16.48 -4.63
CA PHE A 19 -8.08 15.62 -3.68
C PHE A 19 -7.28 14.47 -4.33
N ALA A 20 -7.26 14.35 -5.65
CA ALA A 20 -6.58 13.24 -6.33
C ALA A 20 -5.11 13.54 -6.72
N LEU A 21 -4.55 14.69 -6.34
CA LEU A 21 -3.43 15.25 -7.09
C LEU A 21 -2.00 14.85 -6.71
N ASP A 22 -1.71 14.22 -5.56
CA ASP A 22 -0.30 13.95 -5.20
C ASP A 22 0.00 12.54 -4.63
N PHE A 23 -0.77 11.51 -5.01
CA PHE A 23 -0.33 10.14 -4.71
C PHE A 23 0.78 9.72 -5.68
N ALA A 24 2.01 9.74 -5.19
CA ALA A 24 3.16 9.16 -5.87
C ALA A 24 3.92 8.22 -4.92
N LEU A 25 4.35 7.08 -5.46
CA LEU A 25 5.32 6.21 -4.83
C LEU A 25 6.73 6.74 -5.11
N PRO A 26 7.68 6.59 -4.16
CA PRO A 26 9.07 6.94 -4.40
C PRO A 26 9.67 6.06 -5.51
N GLU A 27 10.67 6.58 -6.20
CA GLU A 27 11.48 5.80 -7.14
C GLU A 27 12.25 4.70 -6.40
N VAL A 28 12.27 3.49 -6.98
CA VAL A 28 12.96 2.34 -6.39
C VAL A 28 14.44 2.38 -6.73
N THR A 29 15.19 3.14 -5.93
CA THR A 29 16.65 3.23 -5.99
C THR A 29 17.32 2.05 -5.27
N PRO A 30 18.62 1.77 -5.50
CA PRO A 30 19.34 0.75 -4.73
C PRO A 30 19.28 0.97 -3.21
N GLU A 31 19.40 2.22 -2.76
CA GLU A 31 19.26 2.60 -1.35
C GLU A 31 17.87 2.29 -0.82
N LEU A 32 16.82 2.64 -1.58
CA LEU A 32 15.44 2.32 -1.21
C LEU A 32 15.25 0.81 -1.04
N LYS A 33 15.78 -0.01 -1.95
CA LYS A 33 15.69 -1.47 -1.86
C LYS A 33 16.39 -2.03 -0.61
N THR A 34 17.57 -1.51 -0.28
CA THR A 34 18.28 -1.90 0.94
C THR A 34 17.46 -1.57 2.18
N ASN A 35 16.98 -0.32 2.30
CA ASN A 35 16.20 0.13 3.44
C ASN A 35 14.88 -0.63 3.58
N ALA A 36 14.17 -0.86 2.46
CA ALA A 36 12.92 -1.61 2.45
C ALA A 36 13.13 -3.08 2.84
N ARG A 37 14.22 -3.70 2.38
CA ARG A 37 14.57 -5.07 2.74
C ARG A 37 14.88 -5.19 4.23
N GLU A 38 15.72 -4.31 4.76
CA GLU A 38 16.08 -4.31 6.19
C GLU A 38 14.82 -4.13 7.05
N PHE A 39 13.99 -3.14 6.69
CA PHE A 39 12.71 -2.92 7.36
C PHE A 39 11.78 -4.15 7.28
N PHE A 40 11.70 -4.82 6.13
CA PHE A 40 10.91 -6.04 6.00
C PHE A 40 11.47 -7.18 6.87
N ASP A 41 12.79 -7.37 6.88
CA ASP A 41 13.45 -8.42 7.65
C ASP A 41 13.21 -8.22 9.16
N ASP A 42 13.17 -6.97 9.64
CA ASP A 42 12.96 -6.62 11.05
C ASP A 42 11.48 -6.66 11.46
N GLU A 43 10.59 -6.05 10.67
CA GLU A 43 9.20 -5.77 11.08
C GLU A 43 8.18 -6.74 10.48
N CYS A 44 8.42 -7.25 9.26
CA CYS A 44 7.40 -7.97 8.48
C CYS A 44 7.66 -9.47 8.41
N LYS A 45 8.93 -9.89 8.40
CA LYS A 45 9.35 -11.27 8.18
C LYS A 45 8.99 -12.20 9.33
N GLY A 46 8.64 -11.72 10.51
CA GLY A 46 8.08 -12.58 11.56
C GLY A 46 6.90 -13.40 11.03
N CYS A 47 5.97 -12.73 10.34
CA CYS A 47 4.69 -13.30 9.91
C CYS A 47 4.60 -13.55 8.39
N HIS A 48 5.27 -12.73 7.59
CA HIS A 48 5.16 -12.79 6.14
C HIS A 48 6.28 -13.61 5.50
N ARG A 49 5.93 -14.46 4.55
CA ARG A 49 6.87 -15.17 3.66
C ARG A 49 6.55 -14.80 2.23
N TRP A 50 7.57 -14.63 1.41
CA TRP A 50 7.36 -14.20 0.02
C TRP A 50 6.52 -15.20 -0.77
N ALA A 51 6.94 -16.47 -0.78
CA ALA A 51 6.41 -17.48 -1.70
C ALA A 51 5.46 -18.51 -1.05
N ARG A 52 5.18 -18.43 0.25
CA ARG A 52 4.36 -19.45 0.92
C ARG A 52 3.46 -18.87 2.02
N LYS A 53 2.36 -19.57 2.27
CA LYS A 53 1.48 -19.33 3.42
C LYS A 53 2.23 -19.65 4.72
N PHE A 54 2.09 -18.79 5.73
CA PHE A 54 2.59 -19.01 7.08
C PHE A 54 1.61 -18.46 8.13
N ALA A 55 1.76 -17.20 8.55
CA ALA A 55 0.80 -16.48 9.40
C ALA A 55 -0.12 -15.54 8.60
N ALA A 56 0.11 -15.45 7.29
CA ALA A 56 -0.63 -14.67 6.32
C ALA A 56 -0.56 -15.39 4.95
N PRO A 57 -1.30 -14.94 3.92
CA PRO A 57 -1.09 -15.38 2.55
C PRO A 57 0.36 -15.14 2.08
N PRO A 58 0.85 -15.84 1.03
CA PRO A 58 2.12 -15.50 0.40
C PRO A 58 2.18 -14.00 0.09
N MET A 59 3.27 -13.33 0.47
CA MET A 59 3.39 -11.87 0.30
C MET A 59 3.35 -11.48 -1.18
N HIS A 60 3.86 -12.33 -2.07
CA HIS A 60 3.70 -12.15 -3.52
C HIS A 60 2.22 -11.96 -3.90
N ASP A 61 1.36 -12.90 -3.51
CA ASP A 61 -0.07 -12.88 -3.85
C ASP A 61 -0.81 -11.77 -3.10
N ASN A 62 -0.36 -11.44 -1.89
CA ASN A 62 -0.92 -10.34 -1.11
C ASN A 62 -0.62 -8.97 -1.75
N ALA A 63 0.62 -8.76 -2.21
CA ALA A 63 1.03 -7.52 -2.87
C ALA A 63 0.36 -7.37 -4.26
N ALA A 64 0.21 -8.47 -5.00
CA ALA A 64 -0.39 -8.47 -6.34
C ALA A 64 -1.82 -7.90 -6.39
N GLN A 65 -2.58 -8.03 -5.30
CA GLN A 65 -3.94 -7.47 -5.20
C GLN A 65 -3.98 -5.94 -5.31
N TYR A 66 -2.86 -5.27 -5.06
CA TYR A 66 -2.77 -3.81 -5.02
C TYR A 66 -2.10 -3.21 -6.27
N GLU A 67 -1.76 -4.01 -7.29
CA GLU A 67 -1.08 -3.51 -8.49
C GLU A 67 -1.87 -2.40 -9.21
N SER A 68 -3.20 -2.53 -9.28
CA SER A 68 -4.07 -1.52 -9.90
C SER A 68 -4.37 -0.33 -9.00
N ASN A 69 -4.15 -0.45 -7.69
CA ASN A 69 -4.40 0.62 -6.73
C ASN A 69 -3.38 0.62 -5.57
N PRO A 70 -2.13 1.06 -5.83
CA PRO A 70 -1.08 1.04 -4.82
C PRO A 70 -1.37 1.91 -3.59
N GLN A 71 -2.21 2.94 -3.75
CA GLN A 71 -2.62 3.80 -2.65
C GLN A 71 -3.36 3.00 -1.57
N GLU A 72 -4.15 1.99 -1.96
CA GLU A 72 -4.84 1.13 -0.99
C GLU A 72 -3.84 0.34 -0.13
N LEU A 73 -2.72 -0.13 -0.69
CA LEU A 73 -1.68 -0.80 0.11
C LEU A 73 -1.00 0.17 1.09
N VAL A 74 -0.71 1.40 0.66
CA VAL A 74 -0.16 2.43 1.56
C VAL A 74 -1.12 2.69 2.73
N GLN A 75 -2.41 2.90 2.45
CA GLN A 75 -3.42 3.10 3.49
C GLN A 75 -3.57 1.90 4.41
N TYR A 76 -3.52 0.69 3.85
CA TYR A 76 -3.57 -0.55 4.60
C TYR A 76 -2.40 -0.69 5.58
N LEU A 77 -1.17 -0.41 5.15
CA LEU A 77 0.02 -0.50 6.00
C LEU A 77 0.03 0.55 7.11
N MET A 78 -0.60 1.71 6.88
CA MET A 78 -0.78 2.75 7.90
C MET A 78 -1.88 2.41 8.91
N HIS A 79 -2.84 1.55 8.54
CA HIS A 79 -3.97 1.17 9.38
C HIS A 79 -4.38 -0.30 9.16
N PRO A 80 -3.51 -1.26 9.51
CA PRO A 80 -3.71 -2.66 9.13
C PRO A 80 -4.90 -3.28 9.87
N THR A 81 -5.82 -3.85 9.11
CA THR A 81 -6.94 -4.66 9.63
C THR A 81 -7.05 -5.95 8.82
N PRO A 82 -7.26 -7.12 9.42
CA PRO A 82 -7.45 -8.35 8.64
C PRO A 82 -8.66 -8.24 7.72
N LYS A 83 -8.48 -8.52 6.42
CA LYS A 83 -9.59 -8.62 5.46
C LYS A 83 -10.40 -9.91 5.66
N HIS A 84 -9.76 -10.96 6.19
CA HIS A 84 -10.34 -12.27 6.53
C HIS A 84 -9.98 -12.62 7.98
N PRO A 85 -10.60 -11.99 8.99
CA PRO A 85 -10.29 -12.20 10.40
C PRO A 85 -10.57 -13.64 10.88
N GLU A 86 -11.38 -14.40 10.16
CA GLU A 86 -11.64 -15.83 10.37
C GLU A 86 -10.46 -16.73 9.97
N GLU A 87 -9.58 -16.25 9.08
CA GLU A 87 -8.42 -17.00 8.61
C GLU A 87 -7.10 -16.48 9.17
N TRP A 88 -7.01 -15.16 9.41
CA TRP A 88 -5.75 -14.49 9.74
C TRP A 88 -5.88 -13.66 11.03
N PRO A 89 -4.90 -13.77 11.94
CA PRO A 89 -4.89 -12.95 13.13
C PRO A 89 -4.69 -11.46 12.77
N ALA A 90 -5.06 -10.58 13.69
CA ALA A 90 -4.66 -9.18 13.62
C ALA A 90 -3.12 -9.07 13.62
N MET A 91 -2.59 -8.14 12.81
CA MET A 91 -1.17 -7.82 12.86
C MET A 91 -0.87 -7.04 14.14
N ASP A 92 0.03 -7.57 14.96
CA ASP A 92 0.52 -6.94 16.18
C ASP A 92 1.82 -6.17 15.90
N ILE A 93 1.75 -5.24 14.94
CA ILE A 93 2.85 -4.32 14.62
C ILE A 93 2.41 -2.89 14.83
N THR A 94 3.36 -2.00 15.12
CA THR A 94 3.09 -0.56 15.08
C THR A 94 2.73 -0.18 13.64
N PRO A 95 1.60 0.50 13.41
CA PRO A 95 1.24 0.92 12.05
C PRO A 95 2.33 1.80 11.43
N LEU A 96 2.57 1.61 10.13
CA LEU A 96 3.65 2.31 9.44
C LEU A 96 3.30 3.80 9.30
N THR A 97 4.32 4.65 9.35
CA THR A 97 4.19 6.04 8.87
C THR A 97 3.98 6.06 7.35
N GLU A 98 3.41 7.14 6.81
CA GLU A 98 3.19 7.26 5.36
C GLU A 98 4.48 7.06 4.53
N PRO A 99 5.66 7.64 4.90
CA PRO A 99 6.90 7.38 4.17
C PRO A 99 7.32 5.90 4.19
N GLN A 100 7.20 5.23 5.34
CA GLN A 100 7.50 3.80 5.45
C GLN A 100 6.53 2.96 4.62
N ALA A 101 5.23 3.26 4.67
CA ALA A 101 4.21 2.57 3.90
C ALA A 101 4.42 2.76 2.39
N LYS A 102 4.77 3.97 1.93
CA LYS A 102 5.11 4.27 0.53
C LYS A 102 6.39 3.54 0.09
N MET A 103 7.44 3.53 0.91
CA MET A 103 8.68 2.79 0.65
C MET A 103 8.40 1.29 0.47
N MET A 104 7.69 0.69 1.43
CA MET A 104 7.35 -0.73 1.38
C MET A 104 6.47 -1.07 0.19
N THR A 105 5.46 -0.25 -0.11
CA THR A 105 4.60 -0.42 -1.27
C THR A 105 5.38 -0.35 -2.58
N ALA A 106 6.25 0.66 -2.74
CA ALA A 106 7.08 0.81 -3.94
C ALA A 106 7.97 -0.42 -4.16
N TRP A 107 8.62 -0.89 -3.11
CA TRP A 107 9.50 -2.05 -3.19
C TRP A 107 8.76 -3.36 -3.45
N LEU A 108 7.65 -3.63 -2.75
CA LEU A 108 6.86 -4.85 -2.96
C LEU A 108 6.33 -4.94 -4.39
N LEU A 109 5.78 -3.85 -4.93
CA LEU A 109 5.28 -3.80 -6.30
C LEU A 109 6.41 -3.86 -7.34
N TYR A 110 7.59 -3.34 -7.02
CA TYR A 110 8.77 -3.53 -7.86
C TYR A 110 9.19 -5.00 -7.94
N LEU A 111 9.15 -5.74 -6.83
CA LEU A 111 9.51 -7.16 -6.80
C LEU A 111 8.55 -8.03 -7.62
N LEU A 112 7.27 -7.67 -7.73
CA LEU A 112 6.33 -8.37 -8.62
C LEU A 112 6.76 -8.30 -10.08
N LYS A 113 7.32 -7.16 -10.50
CA LYS A 113 7.82 -6.92 -11.87
C LYS A 113 9.24 -7.44 -12.09
N ASN A 114 9.99 -7.67 -11.00
CA ASN A 114 11.39 -8.05 -11.01
C ASN A 114 11.61 -9.24 -10.05
N PRO A 115 11.07 -10.43 -10.38
CA PRO A 115 11.03 -11.58 -9.46
C PRO A 115 12.41 -12.10 -9.06
N ASP A 116 13.43 -11.85 -9.89
CA ASP A 116 14.82 -12.27 -9.67
C ASP A 116 15.67 -11.22 -8.93
N ASP A 117 15.08 -10.10 -8.48
CA ASP A 117 15.83 -9.09 -7.74
C ASP A 117 16.40 -9.66 -6.44
N GLN A 118 17.69 -9.40 -6.20
CA GLN A 118 18.44 -9.99 -5.09
C GLN A 118 18.01 -9.48 -3.72
N THR A 119 17.23 -8.40 -3.66
CA THR A 119 16.70 -7.86 -2.41
C THR A 119 15.41 -8.55 -1.96
N ARG A 120 14.77 -9.36 -2.81
CA ARG A 120 13.53 -10.07 -2.49
C ARG A 120 13.61 -10.83 -1.15
N PRO A 121 12.59 -10.73 -0.27
CA PRO A 121 12.54 -11.51 0.96
C PRO A 121 12.63 -13.01 0.69
N LYS A 122 13.39 -13.73 1.52
CA LYS A 122 13.54 -15.18 1.45
C LYS A 122 12.48 -15.92 2.28
#